data_AF-A0AAV4ZP16-F1
#
_entry.id   AF-A0AAV4ZP16-F1
#
_cell.length_a   1.000
_cell.length_b   1.000
_cell.length_c   1.000
_cell.angle_alpha   90.00
_cell.angle_beta   90.00
_cell.angle_gamma   90.00
#
_symmetry.space_group_name_H-M   'P 1'
#
loop_
_entity.id
_entity.type
_entity.pdbx_description
1 polymer ?
#
loop_
_entity_poly.entity_id
_entity_poly.type
_entity_poly.pdbx_seq_one_letter_code
_entity_poly.pdbx_strand_id
1 'polypeptide(L)'
;MSARRALPAAPSRRGWCPGLARPMPTGDGLLARVHPPLGILSLAQLRAVAEAASRYGNGHVDITARANLQIRGVQEATREPLAAALTDVGLGDVRHDGGPQRLTLTSPLCGLDPEALVDGSTLAARIEALGRAVAPLPAKTLVAVEAGGRCTLPDAEADIHVRAVAPGRAEIALATGGAPLGLGVWPEDAVPETVAALLAAFARTGARRVRDLSDIERASLSPPSAGEGRTRRVTGEGATLPREARPSCELQPDPEAVVPSCGTSSRSPLLRRVPSPAEGGGRAAVTADAPFGRSTADALLRLAAIADWAGARDIRLSPSRGVVLAVDPARAAEALARLAADFITDAHDPRRAVAACPGAPACASGSTPTHADAARLAEAFRPFAARGLTAHVSGCAKGCAEPRRRDLTLVGHAGRYGVVPDGAPGDAPVEWLTIEAALERVRGAQTANLEDLFRTRP
;
A
#
# COMPACT_ATOMS: atom_id res chain seq x y z
N MET A 1 9.45 24.30 35.28
CA MET A 1 9.08 22.87 35.27
C MET A 1 8.39 22.57 33.94
N SER A 2 9.14 22.03 32.97
CA SER A 2 8.61 21.72 31.63
C SER A 2 7.60 20.59 31.75
N ALA A 3 6.32 20.90 31.50
CA ALA A 3 5.28 19.89 31.41
C ALA A 3 5.74 18.83 30.40
N ARG A 4 5.98 17.61 30.89
CA ARG A 4 6.36 16.48 30.03
C ARG A 4 5.31 16.41 28.92
N ARG A 5 5.76 16.60 27.68
CA ARG A 5 4.96 16.55 26.45
C ARG A 5 4.44 15.14 26.26
N ALA A 6 3.37 14.81 26.97
CA ALA A 6 2.65 13.57 26.76
C ALA A 6 1.90 13.67 25.43
N LEU A 7 2.06 12.66 24.59
CA LEU A 7 1.24 12.51 23.39
C LEU A 7 -0.23 12.32 23.81
N PRO A 8 -1.19 12.94 23.11
CA PRO A 8 -2.59 12.55 23.25
C PRO A 8 -2.75 11.08 22.87
N ALA A 9 -3.53 10.33 23.64
CA ALA A 9 -3.82 8.93 23.34
C ALA A 9 -4.36 8.80 21.90
N ALA A 10 -3.78 7.91 21.11
CA ALA A 10 -4.24 7.68 19.75
C ALA A 10 -5.72 7.24 19.78
N PRO A 11 -6.61 7.85 18.97
CA PRO A 11 -8.01 7.44 18.98
C PRO A 11 -8.14 5.97 18.58
N SER A 12 -9.23 5.31 19.01
CA SER A 12 -9.41 3.89 18.73
C SER A 12 -9.42 3.60 17.22
N ARG A 13 -8.84 2.46 16.84
CA ARG A 13 -8.88 1.94 15.47
C ARG A 13 -10.25 1.27 15.27
N ARG A 14 -10.99 1.66 14.22
CA ARG A 14 -12.32 1.10 13.93
C ARG A 14 -12.21 -0.33 13.40
N GLY A 15 -13.14 -1.19 13.84
CA GLY A 15 -12.99 -2.65 13.82
C GLY A 15 -13.55 -3.39 12.61
N TRP A 16 -14.10 -2.71 11.60
CA TRP A 16 -14.73 -3.35 10.42
C TRP A 16 -14.20 -2.76 9.10
N CYS A 17 -14.36 -3.50 8.00
CA CYS A 17 -14.09 -2.99 6.65
C CYS A 17 -15.23 -2.04 6.24
N PRO A 18 -14.93 -0.80 5.81
CA PRO A 18 -15.96 0.17 5.41
C PRO A 18 -16.53 -0.14 4.01
N GLY A 19 -17.13 -1.32 3.80
CA GLY A 19 -17.78 -1.71 2.54
C GLY A 19 -19.01 -0.86 2.20
N LEU A 20 -19.61 -1.11 1.04
CA LEU A 20 -20.79 -0.38 0.57
C LEU A 20 -22.01 -0.58 1.47
N ALA A 21 -22.23 -1.79 2.00
CA ALA A 21 -23.35 -2.10 2.88
C ALA A 21 -23.21 -1.41 4.26
N ARG A 22 -21.97 -1.29 4.74
CA ARG A 22 -21.64 -0.73 6.06
C ARG A 22 -20.46 0.25 5.97
N PRO A 23 -20.67 1.44 5.37
CA PRO A 23 -19.65 2.46 5.28
C PRO A 23 -19.34 3.00 6.68
N MET A 24 -18.28 3.79 6.77
CA MET A 24 -17.71 4.19 8.05
C MET A 24 -17.74 5.70 8.24
N PRO A 25 -18.19 6.20 9.40
CA PRO A 25 -18.19 7.63 9.67
C PRO A 25 -16.77 8.20 9.70
N THR A 26 -16.57 9.26 8.94
CA THR A 26 -15.36 10.08 8.86
C THR A 26 -15.69 11.54 9.19
N GLY A 27 -14.75 12.47 9.00
CA GLY A 27 -14.99 13.87 9.37
C GLY A 27 -15.82 14.64 8.33
N ASP A 28 -15.97 14.09 7.14
CA ASP A 28 -16.65 14.68 5.98
C ASP A 28 -17.95 13.94 5.59
N GLY A 29 -18.41 12.98 6.40
CA GLY A 29 -19.56 12.11 6.10
C GLY A 29 -19.22 10.64 6.29
N LEU A 30 -19.74 9.77 5.43
CA LEU A 30 -19.42 8.36 5.40
C LEU A 30 -18.36 8.08 4.33
N LEU A 31 -17.47 7.14 4.65
CA LEU A 31 -16.47 6.58 3.75
C LEU A 31 -16.92 5.20 3.30
N ALA A 32 -17.15 5.04 2.00
CA ALA A 32 -17.57 3.79 1.37
C ALA A 32 -16.44 3.24 0.49
N ARG A 33 -15.96 2.02 0.77
CA ARG A 33 -14.87 1.39 0.03
C ARG A 33 -15.44 0.50 -1.06
N VAL A 34 -14.92 0.70 -2.26
CA VAL A 34 -15.19 -0.09 -3.46
C VAL A 34 -14.04 -1.06 -3.66
N HIS A 35 -14.36 -2.30 -4.02
CA HIS A 35 -13.38 -3.37 -4.08
C HIS A 35 -13.33 -4.06 -5.44
N PRO A 36 -12.70 -3.48 -6.47
CA PRO A 36 -12.58 -4.13 -7.76
C PRO A 36 -11.83 -5.47 -7.66
N PRO A 37 -12.29 -6.56 -8.31
CA PRO A 37 -11.51 -7.80 -8.41
C PRO A 37 -10.09 -7.53 -8.93
N LEU A 38 -9.07 -8.06 -8.24
CA LEU A 38 -7.65 -7.86 -8.55
C LEU A 38 -7.19 -6.38 -8.62
N GLY A 39 -8.01 -5.43 -8.16
CA GLY A 39 -7.76 -4.00 -8.36
C GLY A 39 -7.91 -3.54 -9.81
N ILE A 40 -8.62 -4.28 -10.66
CA ILE A 40 -8.81 -3.97 -12.09
C ILE A 40 -10.25 -3.50 -12.31
N LEU A 41 -10.42 -2.36 -12.97
CA LEU A 41 -11.72 -1.85 -13.40
C LEU A 41 -11.81 -1.77 -14.92
N SER A 42 -12.99 -2.04 -15.46
CA SER A 42 -13.32 -1.56 -16.80
C SER A 42 -13.42 -0.03 -16.84
N LEU A 43 -13.34 0.56 -18.04
CA LEU A 43 -13.56 2.00 -18.23
C LEU A 43 -14.95 2.43 -17.74
N ALA A 44 -15.98 1.61 -18.00
CA ALA A 44 -17.34 1.86 -17.55
C ALA A 44 -17.47 1.82 -16.02
N GLN A 45 -16.81 0.87 -15.38
CA GLN A 45 -16.76 0.77 -13.92
C GLN A 45 -16.09 1.98 -13.28
N LEU A 46 -14.98 2.48 -13.85
CA LEU A 46 -14.34 3.69 -13.34
C LEU A 46 -15.24 4.92 -13.50
N ARG A 47 -15.90 5.08 -14.65
CA ARG A 47 -16.88 6.17 -14.89
C ARG A 47 -18.01 6.11 -13.87
N ALA A 48 -18.58 4.92 -13.63
CA ALA A 48 -19.62 4.72 -12.62
C ALA A 48 -19.15 5.09 -11.21
N VAL A 49 -17.91 4.75 -10.83
CA VAL A 49 -17.34 5.18 -9.53
C VAL A 49 -17.22 6.70 -9.44
N ALA A 50 -16.76 7.36 -10.51
CA ALA A 50 -16.63 8.81 -10.54
C ALA A 50 -17.99 9.52 -10.44
N GLU A 51 -18.96 9.10 -11.24
CA GLU A 51 -20.33 9.61 -11.21
C GLU A 51 -20.98 9.38 -9.83
N ALA A 52 -20.81 8.20 -9.26
CA ALA A 52 -21.29 7.88 -7.93
C ALA A 52 -20.65 8.75 -6.84
N ALA A 53 -19.36 9.04 -6.96
CA ALA A 53 -18.66 9.93 -6.02
C ALA A 53 -19.19 11.37 -6.08
N SER A 54 -19.49 11.89 -7.26
CA SER A 54 -20.11 13.21 -7.43
C SER A 54 -21.56 13.24 -6.95
N ARG A 55 -22.34 12.20 -7.26
CA ARG A 55 -23.79 12.18 -7.01
C ARG A 55 -24.14 11.86 -5.57
N TYR A 56 -23.42 10.94 -4.94
CA TYR A 56 -23.76 10.40 -3.63
C TYR A 56 -22.77 10.78 -2.54
N GLY A 57 -21.59 11.28 -2.91
CA GLY A 57 -20.52 11.70 -2.01
C GLY A 57 -20.20 13.19 -2.13
N ASN A 58 -18.95 13.54 -1.84
CA ASN A 58 -18.42 14.91 -1.98
C ASN A 58 -17.49 15.07 -3.19
N GLY A 59 -17.54 14.15 -4.15
CA GLY A 59 -16.68 14.17 -5.35
C GLY A 59 -15.24 13.71 -5.14
N HIS A 60 -14.83 13.36 -3.91
CA HIS A 60 -13.49 12.81 -3.65
C HIS A 60 -13.46 11.29 -3.63
N VAL A 61 -12.41 10.74 -4.23
CA VAL A 61 -12.12 9.31 -4.23
C VAL A 61 -10.66 9.09 -3.79
N ASP A 62 -10.45 8.27 -2.76
CA ASP A 62 -9.12 7.85 -2.34
C ASP A 62 -8.73 6.54 -3.02
N ILE A 63 -7.55 6.49 -3.64
CA ILE A 63 -6.89 5.25 -4.07
C ILE A 63 -5.99 4.77 -2.93
N THR A 64 -6.14 3.51 -2.53
CA THR A 64 -5.48 2.97 -1.34
C THR A 64 -4.23 2.17 -1.68
N ALA A 65 -3.35 1.97 -0.69
CA ALA A 65 -2.16 1.14 -0.82
C ALA A 65 -2.46 -0.37 -1.02
N ARG A 66 -3.72 -0.78 -0.88
CA ARG A 66 -4.20 -2.14 -1.20
C ARG A 66 -4.94 -2.17 -2.53
N ALA A 67 -4.63 -1.27 -3.46
CA ALA A 67 -5.23 -1.20 -4.79
C ALA A 67 -6.77 -1.26 -4.78
N ASN A 68 -7.40 -0.50 -3.86
CA ASN A 68 -8.85 -0.34 -3.74
C ASN A 68 -9.23 1.15 -3.77
N LEU A 69 -10.51 1.47 -3.98
CA LEU A 69 -11.04 2.84 -4.01
C LEU A 69 -11.89 3.14 -2.78
N GLN A 70 -11.95 4.41 -2.36
CA GLN A 70 -12.84 4.85 -1.29
C GLN A 70 -13.56 6.14 -1.67
N ILE A 71 -14.87 6.09 -1.81
CA ILE A 71 -15.72 7.25 -2.02
C ILE A 71 -15.96 7.93 -0.68
N ARG A 72 -15.78 9.25 -0.64
CA ARG A 72 -15.90 10.05 0.58
C ARG A 72 -17.13 10.93 0.58
N GLY A 73 -17.49 11.41 1.77
CA GLY A 73 -18.58 12.33 1.99
C GLY A 73 -19.96 11.80 1.64
N VAL A 74 -20.12 10.47 1.70
CA VAL A 74 -21.41 9.83 1.49
C VAL A 74 -22.34 10.21 2.64
N GLN A 75 -23.57 10.58 2.34
CA GLN A 75 -24.56 10.90 3.36
C GLN A 75 -25.37 9.66 3.71
N GLU A 76 -25.97 9.61 4.90
CA GLU A 76 -26.80 8.46 5.29
C GLU A 76 -27.95 8.26 4.29
N ALA A 77 -28.55 9.34 3.81
CA ALA A 77 -29.62 9.31 2.80
C ALA A 77 -29.17 8.81 1.41
N THR A 78 -27.88 8.89 1.09
CA THR A 78 -27.33 8.49 -0.22
C THR A 78 -26.57 7.15 -0.18
N ARG A 79 -26.43 6.54 1.01
CA ARG A 79 -25.74 5.26 1.21
C ARG A 79 -26.33 4.11 0.40
N GLU A 80 -27.65 3.91 0.48
CA GLU A 80 -28.31 2.80 -0.23
C GLU A 80 -28.32 3.00 -1.75
N PRO A 81 -28.67 4.19 -2.30
CA PRO A 81 -28.54 4.46 -3.73
C PRO A 81 -27.11 4.27 -4.27
N LEU A 82 -26.10 4.67 -3.49
CA LEU A 82 -24.69 4.44 -3.85
C LEU A 82 -24.38 2.94 -3.95
N ALA A 83 -24.80 2.16 -2.94
CA ALA A 83 -24.54 0.72 -2.92
C ALA A 83 -25.23 0.01 -4.09
N ALA A 84 -26.48 0.39 -4.41
CA ALA A 84 -27.22 -0.15 -5.56
C ALA A 84 -26.50 0.18 -6.88
N ALA A 85 -26.17 1.45 -7.12
CA ALA A 85 -25.54 1.89 -8.36
C ALA A 85 -24.19 1.19 -8.63
N LEU A 86 -23.39 0.96 -7.58
CA LEU A 86 -22.12 0.25 -7.72
C LEU A 86 -22.30 -1.27 -7.82
N THR A 87 -23.35 -1.82 -7.23
CA THR A 87 -23.69 -3.25 -7.37
C THR A 87 -24.09 -3.58 -8.80
N ASP A 88 -24.88 -2.71 -9.45
CA ASP A 88 -25.33 -2.88 -10.84
C ASP A 88 -24.19 -3.00 -11.85
N VAL A 89 -23.03 -2.39 -11.57
CA VAL A 89 -21.82 -2.47 -12.40
C VAL A 89 -20.82 -3.53 -11.91
N GLY A 90 -21.23 -4.41 -10.99
CA GLY A 90 -20.43 -5.52 -10.48
C GLY A 90 -19.38 -5.13 -9.43
N LEU A 91 -19.52 -3.96 -8.78
CA LEU A 91 -18.62 -3.46 -7.74
C LEU A 91 -19.20 -3.55 -6.32
N GLY A 92 -20.29 -4.32 -6.16
CA GLY A 92 -20.96 -4.58 -4.88
C GLY A 92 -20.08 -5.30 -3.85
N ASP A 93 -20.51 -5.23 -2.58
CA ASP A 93 -19.94 -6.08 -1.52
C ASP A 93 -20.29 -7.55 -1.79
N VAL A 94 -19.34 -8.45 -1.54
CA VAL A 94 -19.47 -9.90 -1.77
C VAL A 94 -19.47 -10.72 -0.48
N ARG A 95 -19.13 -10.08 0.65
CA ARG A 95 -19.12 -10.68 2.00
C ARG A 95 -19.89 -9.80 2.97
N HIS A 96 -20.53 -10.41 3.96
CA HIS A 96 -21.30 -9.70 4.99
C HIS A 96 -20.92 -10.11 6.42
N ASP A 97 -19.92 -10.99 6.57
CA ASP A 97 -19.43 -11.51 7.86
C ASP A 97 -18.40 -10.59 8.54
N GLY A 98 -18.18 -9.40 8.00
CA GLY A 98 -17.18 -8.44 8.51
C GLY A 98 -15.74 -8.74 8.07
N GLY A 99 -15.52 -9.79 7.28
CA GLY A 99 -14.24 -10.11 6.67
C GLY A 99 -13.82 -9.17 5.55
N PRO A 100 -12.65 -9.41 4.93
CA PRO A 100 -12.16 -8.60 3.83
C PRO A 100 -12.99 -8.85 2.56
N GLN A 101 -13.49 -7.79 1.92
CA GLN A 101 -14.21 -7.92 0.64
C GLN A 101 -13.30 -8.41 -0.50
N ARG A 102 -11.99 -8.14 -0.39
CA ARG A 102 -10.93 -8.67 -1.25
C ARG A 102 -9.76 -9.08 -0.37
N LEU A 103 -9.33 -10.31 -0.57
CA LEU A 103 -8.28 -10.97 0.19
C LEU A 103 -6.90 -10.83 -0.49
N THR A 104 -6.85 -10.68 -1.81
CA THR A 104 -5.59 -10.69 -2.57
C THR A 104 -5.15 -9.30 -3.00
N LEU A 105 -3.84 -9.11 -3.05
CA LEU A 105 -3.17 -7.97 -3.68
C LEU A 105 -2.15 -8.51 -4.69
N THR A 106 -2.29 -8.11 -5.95
CA THR A 106 -1.36 -8.48 -7.03
C THR A 106 -0.57 -7.26 -7.49
N SER A 107 0.53 -7.52 -8.18
CA SER A 107 1.20 -6.50 -8.99
C SER A 107 0.21 -5.89 -10.01
N PRO A 108 0.25 -4.57 -10.28
CA PRO A 108 -0.59 -3.96 -11.32
C PRO A 108 -0.36 -4.55 -12.72
N LEU A 109 0.81 -5.17 -12.95
CA LEU A 109 1.13 -5.82 -14.22
C LEU A 109 0.76 -7.30 -14.29
N CYS A 110 0.13 -7.83 -13.23
CA CYS A 110 -0.28 -9.23 -13.17
C CYS A 110 -1.19 -9.58 -14.37
N GLY A 111 -0.84 -10.62 -15.12
CA GLY A 111 -1.53 -11.02 -16.36
C GLY A 111 -1.17 -10.22 -17.61
N LEU A 112 -0.30 -9.21 -17.52
CA LEU A 112 0.28 -8.50 -18.68
C LEU A 112 1.78 -8.68 -18.82
N ASP A 113 2.44 -9.16 -17.76
CA ASP A 113 3.88 -9.29 -17.71
C ASP A 113 4.36 -10.58 -18.37
N PRO A 114 5.11 -10.51 -19.48
CA PRO A 114 5.62 -11.70 -20.16
C PRO A 114 6.74 -12.41 -19.38
N GLU A 115 7.33 -11.76 -18.37
CA GLU A 115 8.36 -12.35 -17.51
C GLU A 115 7.76 -13.01 -16.26
N ALA A 116 6.44 -13.07 -16.14
CA ALA A 116 5.79 -13.77 -15.04
C ALA A 116 6.15 -15.28 -15.08
N LEU A 117 6.57 -15.80 -13.92
CA LEU A 117 6.94 -17.20 -13.73
C LEU A 117 5.72 -18.10 -13.49
N VAL A 118 4.59 -17.51 -13.10
CA VAL A 118 3.29 -18.17 -12.83
C VAL A 118 2.16 -17.29 -13.34
N ASP A 119 0.97 -17.85 -13.56
CA ASP A 119 -0.23 -17.05 -13.82
C ASP A 119 -0.79 -16.49 -12.51
N GLY A 120 -0.19 -15.37 -12.08
CA GLY A 120 -0.61 -14.70 -10.85
C GLY A 120 -2.07 -14.27 -10.84
N SER A 121 -2.70 -14.05 -12.01
CA SER A 121 -4.08 -13.56 -12.10
C SER A 121 -5.05 -14.69 -11.79
N THR A 122 -4.84 -15.86 -12.40
CA THR A 122 -5.57 -17.10 -12.10
C THR A 122 -5.32 -17.53 -10.67
N LEU A 123 -4.07 -17.47 -10.20
CA LEU A 123 -3.70 -17.84 -8.85
C LEU A 123 -4.42 -16.98 -7.79
N ALA A 124 -4.38 -15.66 -7.94
CA ALA A 124 -5.07 -14.74 -7.03
C ALA A 124 -6.60 -14.93 -7.07
N ALA A 125 -7.18 -15.13 -8.25
CA ALA A 125 -8.61 -15.41 -8.38
C ALA A 125 -9.04 -16.71 -7.66
N ARG A 126 -8.24 -17.78 -7.77
CA ARG A 126 -8.48 -19.04 -7.04
C ARG A 126 -8.35 -18.86 -5.52
N ILE A 127 -7.34 -18.12 -5.06
CA ILE A 127 -7.18 -17.79 -3.63
C ILE A 127 -8.38 -17.00 -3.11
N GLU A 128 -8.89 -16.01 -3.85
CA GLU A 128 -10.10 -15.26 -3.49
C GLU A 128 -11.35 -16.16 -3.42
N ALA A 129 -11.51 -17.08 -4.38
CA ALA A 129 -12.64 -17.99 -4.41
C ALA A 129 -12.64 -18.95 -3.20
N LEU A 130 -11.49 -19.56 -2.89
CA LEU A 130 -11.37 -20.46 -1.74
C LEU A 130 -11.42 -19.70 -0.41
N GLY A 131 -10.76 -18.55 -0.32
CA GLY A 131 -10.75 -17.69 0.87
C GLY A 131 -12.12 -17.12 1.23
N ARG A 132 -13.05 -17.02 0.27
CA ARG A 132 -14.46 -16.66 0.52
C ARG A 132 -15.18 -17.66 1.42
N ALA A 133 -14.84 -18.95 1.34
CA ALA A 133 -15.42 -19.98 2.18
C ALA A 133 -14.87 -19.98 3.62
N VAL A 134 -13.77 -19.26 3.88
CA VAL A 134 -13.16 -19.17 5.21
C VAL A 134 -13.77 -18.03 6.01
N ALA A 135 -14.41 -18.35 7.14
CA ALA A 135 -14.99 -17.36 8.05
C ALA A 135 -14.82 -17.76 9.53
N PRO A 136 -14.68 -16.80 10.46
CA PRO A 136 -14.51 -15.37 10.23
C PRO A 136 -13.04 -15.01 9.96
N LEU A 137 -12.77 -14.26 8.88
CA LEU A 137 -11.46 -13.65 8.67
C LEU A 137 -11.45 -12.21 9.20
N PRO A 138 -10.36 -11.74 9.83
CA PRO A 138 -10.22 -10.33 10.17
C PRO A 138 -10.36 -9.42 8.94
N ALA A 139 -11.05 -8.28 9.08
CA ALA A 139 -11.27 -7.32 8.00
C ALA A 139 -10.00 -6.82 7.27
N LYS A 140 -8.83 -6.98 7.90
CA LYS A 140 -7.53 -6.54 7.37
C LYS A 140 -6.67 -7.66 6.81
N THR A 141 -7.11 -8.92 6.86
CA THR A 141 -6.39 -10.05 6.28
C THR A 141 -6.07 -9.78 4.81
N LEU A 142 -4.83 -10.02 4.42
CA LEU A 142 -4.38 -9.82 3.05
C LEU A 142 -3.36 -10.89 2.63
N VAL A 143 -3.48 -11.37 1.39
CA VAL A 143 -2.53 -12.24 0.72
C VAL A 143 -1.88 -11.46 -0.41
N ALA A 144 -0.55 -11.26 -0.36
CA ALA A 144 0.18 -10.68 -1.48
C ALA A 144 0.60 -11.78 -2.46
N VAL A 145 0.31 -11.61 -3.75
CA VAL A 145 0.65 -12.56 -4.81
C VAL A 145 1.60 -11.88 -5.81
N GLU A 146 2.84 -12.32 -5.82
CA GLU A 146 3.92 -11.83 -6.68
C GLU A 146 4.28 -12.91 -7.72
N ALA A 147 3.96 -12.66 -8.98
CA ALA A 147 4.12 -13.64 -10.06
C ALA A 147 5.56 -13.78 -10.60
N GLY A 148 6.56 -13.15 -9.95
CA GLY A 148 7.96 -13.20 -10.38
C GLY A 148 8.33 -12.30 -11.56
N GLY A 149 7.41 -11.46 -12.02
CA GLY A 149 7.65 -10.51 -13.12
C GLY A 149 8.36 -9.21 -12.71
N ARG A 150 8.35 -8.25 -13.63
CA ARG A 150 8.98 -6.92 -13.57
C ARG A 150 8.46 -6.00 -12.48
N CYS A 151 7.33 -6.28 -11.84
CA CYS A 151 6.79 -5.43 -10.79
C CYS A 151 6.47 -6.24 -9.53
N THR A 152 7.13 -5.86 -8.44
CA THR A 152 7.05 -6.49 -7.13
C THR A 152 6.21 -5.66 -6.16
N LEU A 153 5.91 -6.24 -5.00
CA LEU A 153 5.10 -5.67 -3.92
C LEU A 153 5.91 -5.56 -2.60
N PRO A 154 7.05 -4.85 -2.58
CA PRO A 154 7.97 -4.89 -1.43
C PRO A 154 7.39 -4.29 -0.15
N ASP A 155 6.51 -3.29 -0.26
CA ASP A 155 5.87 -2.60 0.87
C ASP A 155 4.51 -3.20 1.26
N ALA A 156 4.10 -4.32 0.65
CA ALA A 156 2.82 -4.94 0.97
C ALA A 156 2.84 -5.52 2.39
N GLU A 157 2.11 -4.87 3.31
CA GLU A 157 1.84 -5.43 4.64
C GLU A 157 0.78 -6.55 4.55
N ALA A 158 1.13 -7.67 3.91
CA ALA A 158 0.30 -8.86 3.85
C ALA A 158 0.43 -9.71 5.13
N ASP A 159 -0.50 -10.65 5.30
CA ASP A 159 -0.45 -11.67 6.34
C ASP A 159 0.19 -12.96 5.81
N ILE A 160 -0.06 -13.26 4.52
CA ILE A 160 0.55 -14.34 3.75
C ILE A 160 1.15 -13.75 2.47
N HIS A 161 2.37 -14.15 2.15
CA HIS A 161 3.06 -13.80 0.91
C HIS A 161 3.17 -15.04 0.03
N VAL A 162 2.82 -14.89 -1.24
CA VAL A 162 2.99 -15.90 -2.29
C VAL A 162 3.92 -15.31 -3.33
N ARG A 163 5.10 -15.90 -3.52
CA ARG A 163 6.15 -15.38 -4.40
C ARG A 163 6.60 -16.44 -5.38
N ALA A 164 6.43 -16.18 -6.67
CA ALA A 164 6.97 -17.07 -7.67
C ALA A 164 8.51 -17.07 -7.61
N VAL A 165 9.10 -18.25 -7.58
CA VAL A 165 10.56 -18.45 -7.44
C VAL A 165 11.16 -19.18 -8.64
N ALA A 166 10.34 -19.91 -9.39
CA ALA A 166 10.70 -20.58 -10.63
C ALA A 166 9.42 -20.79 -11.47
N PRO A 167 9.53 -21.10 -12.78
CA PRO A 167 8.37 -21.40 -13.60
C PRO A 167 7.44 -22.46 -12.98
N GLY A 168 6.16 -22.12 -12.79
CA GLY A 168 5.16 -23.03 -12.19
C GLY A 168 5.39 -23.34 -10.70
N ARG A 169 6.18 -22.53 -9.98
CA ARG A 169 6.54 -22.75 -8.58
C ARG A 169 6.51 -21.45 -7.77
N ALA A 170 5.88 -21.49 -6.60
CA ALA A 170 5.82 -20.34 -5.70
C ALA A 170 6.15 -20.69 -4.24
N GLU A 171 6.94 -19.85 -3.61
CA GLU A 171 7.16 -19.83 -2.17
C GLU A 171 5.94 -19.25 -1.45
N ILE A 172 5.56 -19.85 -0.32
CA ILE A 172 4.58 -19.29 0.61
C ILE A 172 5.29 -18.89 1.91
N ALA A 173 5.06 -17.66 2.37
CA ALA A 173 5.64 -17.14 3.61
C ALA A 173 4.61 -16.43 4.49
N LEU A 174 4.84 -16.43 5.81
CA LEU A 174 3.99 -15.76 6.81
C LEU A 174 4.61 -14.47 7.33
N ALA A 175 3.78 -13.48 7.61
CA ALA A 175 4.24 -12.22 8.19
C ALA A 175 4.73 -12.39 9.64
N THR A 176 5.84 -11.73 9.98
CA THR A 176 6.47 -11.75 11.33
C THR A 176 6.62 -10.37 11.95
N GLY A 177 6.34 -9.30 11.19
CA GLY A 177 6.68 -7.91 11.56
C GLY A 177 8.07 -7.47 11.10
N GLY A 178 8.90 -8.42 10.65
CA GLY A 178 10.17 -8.19 9.95
C GLY A 178 10.21 -8.98 8.65
N ALA A 179 11.32 -9.69 8.41
CA ALA A 179 11.44 -10.60 7.27
C ALA A 179 10.37 -11.72 7.37
N PRO A 180 9.57 -11.96 6.31
CA PRO A 180 8.59 -13.04 6.28
C PRO A 180 9.22 -14.41 6.56
N LEU A 181 8.48 -15.27 7.25
CA LEU A 181 8.87 -16.65 7.53
C LEU A 181 8.47 -17.55 6.36
N GLY A 182 9.43 -17.97 5.54
CA GLY A 182 9.21 -18.95 4.47
C GLY A 182 8.75 -20.31 5.01
N LEU A 183 7.66 -20.83 4.45
CA LEU A 183 7.11 -22.15 4.79
C LEU A 183 7.57 -23.26 3.83
N GLY A 184 8.00 -22.88 2.62
CA GLY A 184 8.46 -23.79 1.57
C GLY A 184 8.00 -23.33 0.19
N VAL A 185 8.24 -24.18 -0.81
CA VAL A 185 7.85 -23.96 -2.21
C VAL A 185 6.82 -24.99 -2.65
N TRP A 186 5.79 -24.56 -3.37
CA TRP A 186 4.73 -25.40 -3.91
C TRP A 186 4.62 -25.26 -5.44
N PRO A 187 4.17 -26.32 -6.13
CA PRO A 187 3.59 -26.22 -7.47
C PRO A 187 2.46 -25.20 -7.52
N GLU A 188 2.39 -24.42 -8.61
CA GLU A 188 1.41 -23.34 -8.80
C GLU A 188 -0.04 -23.80 -8.59
N ASP A 189 -0.38 -25.02 -9.01
CA ASP A 189 -1.72 -25.59 -8.92
C ASP A 189 -2.16 -25.90 -7.49
N ALA A 190 -1.20 -26.18 -6.58
CA ALA A 190 -1.43 -26.51 -5.17
C ALA A 190 -1.40 -25.29 -4.22
N VAL A 191 -0.95 -24.13 -4.69
CA VAL A 191 -0.83 -22.91 -3.88
C VAL A 191 -2.18 -22.43 -3.35
N PRO A 192 -3.28 -22.35 -4.15
CA PRO A 192 -4.56 -21.82 -3.65
C PRO A 192 -5.13 -22.61 -2.47
N GLU A 193 -5.13 -23.94 -2.56
CA GLU A 193 -5.60 -24.84 -1.49
C GLU A 193 -4.74 -24.70 -0.24
N THR A 194 -3.42 -24.55 -0.41
CA THR A 194 -2.47 -24.36 0.69
C THR A 194 -2.72 -23.04 1.41
N VAL A 195 -2.90 -21.95 0.66
CA VAL A 195 -3.23 -20.63 1.22
C VAL A 195 -4.59 -20.67 1.93
N ALA A 196 -5.60 -21.32 1.35
CA ALA A 196 -6.91 -21.46 1.97
C ALA A 196 -6.84 -22.19 3.33
N ALA A 197 -6.05 -23.26 3.42
CA ALA A 197 -5.83 -23.98 4.67
C ALA A 197 -5.11 -23.10 5.73
N LEU A 198 -4.10 -22.32 5.33
CA LEU A 198 -3.44 -21.36 6.21
C LEU A 198 -4.40 -20.27 6.70
N LEU A 199 -5.27 -19.77 5.84
CA LEU A 199 -6.30 -18.80 6.22
C LEU A 199 -7.31 -19.38 7.21
N ALA A 200 -7.73 -20.63 7.02
CA ALA A 200 -8.60 -21.33 7.96
C ALA A 200 -7.90 -21.56 9.32
N ALA A 201 -6.61 -21.88 9.31
CA ALA A 201 -5.82 -21.97 10.53
C ALA A 201 -5.67 -20.61 11.23
N PHE A 202 -5.43 -19.55 10.47
CA PHE A 202 -5.34 -18.20 11.00
C PHE A 202 -6.66 -17.72 11.61
N ALA A 203 -7.80 -17.98 10.96
CA ALA A 203 -9.12 -17.64 11.49
C ALA A 203 -9.36 -18.22 12.90
N ARG A 204 -8.87 -19.44 13.18
CA ARG A 204 -8.99 -20.10 14.49
C ARG A 204 -8.18 -19.44 15.60
N THR A 205 -7.15 -18.66 15.27
CA THR A 205 -6.35 -17.94 16.28
C THR A 205 -7.11 -16.79 16.93
N GLY A 206 -8.12 -16.23 16.24
CA GLY A 206 -8.81 -15.01 16.67
C GLY A 206 -7.94 -13.74 16.61
N ALA A 207 -6.68 -13.84 16.18
CA ALA A 207 -5.79 -12.70 16.06
C ALA A 207 -6.19 -11.79 14.90
N ARG A 208 -5.81 -10.50 14.96
CA ARG A 208 -6.16 -9.52 13.93
C ARG A 208 -5.25 -9.55 12.71
N ARG A 209 -3.98 -9.93 12.89
CA ARG A 209 -2.93 -10.02 11.86
C ARG A 209 -2.00 -11.18 12.18
N VAL A 210 -1.45 -11.82 11.16
CA VAL A 210 -0.48 -12.94 11.32
C VAL A 210 0.83 -12.45 11.95
N ARG A 211 1.23 -11.21 11.66
CA ARG A 211 2.43 -10.60 12.27
C ARG A 211 2.32 -10.39 13.78
N ASP A 212 1.09 -10.34 14.31
CA ASP A 212 0.84 -10.11 15.73
C ASP A 212 0.84 -11.44 16.53
N LEU A 213 0.94 -12.59 15.85
CA LEU A 213 1.03 -13.91 16.48
C LEU A 213 2.37 -14.12 17.19
N SER A 214 2.35 -14.86 18.29
CA SER A 214 3.57 -15.42 18.87
C SER A 214 4.21 -16.44 17.93
N ASP A 215 5.49 -16.76 18.15
CA ASP A 215 6.19 -17.76 17.34
C ASP A 215 5.54 -19.16 17.45
N ILE A 216 4.95 -19.50 18.60
CA ILE A 216 4.25 -20.78 18.84
C ILE A 216 2.93 -20.83 18.04
N GLU A 217 2.12 -19.78 18.12
CA GLU A 217 0.87 -19.69 17.35
C GLU A 217 1.15 -19.70 15.85
N ARG A 218 2.20 -18.98 15.41
CA ARG A 218 2.61 -18.97 14.01
C ARG A 218 3.09 -20.33 13.54
N ALA A 219 3.85 -21.06 14.36
CA ALA A 219 4.30 -22.42 14.04
C ALA A 219 3.12 -23.41 13.92
N SER A 220 1.99 -23.11 14.57
CA SER A 220 0.77 -23.91 14.50
C SER A 220 -0.03 -23.69 13.21
N LEU A 221 0.31 -22.68 12.40
CA LEU A 221 -0.20 -22.50 11.04
C LEU A 221 0.47 -23.50 10.09
N SER A 222 0.02 -24.76 10.14
CA SER A 222 0.56 -25.83 9.30
C SER A 222 -0.21 -25.97 7.99
N PRO A 223 0.47 -25.93 6.82
CA PRO A 223 -0.16 -26.27 5.55
C PRO A 223 -0.48 -27.78 5.47
N PRO A 224 -1.44 -28.19 4.63
CA PRO A 224 -1.88 -29.60 4.51
C PRO A 224 -0.80 -30.50 3.89
N SER A 225 0.10 -29.94 3.08
CA SER A 225 1.27 -30.61 2.53
C SER A 225 2.54 -29.85 2.91
N ALA A 226 3.64 -30.58 3.14
CA ALA A 226 4.94 -29.95 3.34
C ALA A 226 5.43 -29.37 2.00
N GLY A 227 5.79 -28.09 1.99
CA GLY A 227 6.46 -27.48 0.84
C GLY A 227 7.86 -28.07 0.66
N GLU A 228 8.33 -28.07 -0.58
CA GLU A 228 9.71 -28.42 -0.91
C GLU A 228 10.67 -27.39 -0.28
N GLY A 229 11.85 -27.84 0.17
CA GLY A 229 12.93 -26.94 0.59
C GLY A 229 12.75 -26.25 1.96
N ARG A 230 12.09 -26.88 2.94
CA ARG A 230 11.96 -26.37 4.32
C ARG A 230 13.29 -25.81 4.85
N THR A 231 13.38 -24.50 5.08
CA THR A 231 14.40 -23.96 6.00
C THR A 231 14.02 -24.40 7.41
N ARG A 232 14.66 -25.47 7.88
CA ARG A 232 14.56 -26.00 9.23
C ARG A 232 14.98 -24.91 10.23
N ARG A 233 14.06 -24.37 11.03
CA ARG A 233 14.44 -23.68 12.28
C ARG A 233 14.77 -24.72 13.36
N VAL A 234 15.90 -24.45 14.00
CA VAL A 234 16.54 -25.17 15.10
C VAL A 234 15.57 -25.36 16.27
N THR A 235 15.38 -26.61 16.67
CA THR A 235 14.87 -26.97 18.00
C THR A 235 15.96 -26.63 19.02
N GLY A 236 15.63 -25.82 20.02
CA GLY A 236 16.56 -25.45 21.07
C GLY A 236 16.91 -26.62 21.99
N GLU A 237 18.16 -26.65 22.42
CA GLU A 237 18.62 -27.20 23.70
C GLU A 237 19.92 -26.47 24.08
N GLY A 238 20.04 -26.10 25.36
CA GLY A 238 20.91 -25.03 25.81
C GLY A 238 22.40 -25.37 25.88
N ALA A 239 23.22 -24.32 25.79
CA ALA A 239 24.48 -24.19 26.51
C ALA A 239 24.93 -22.73 26.46
N THR A 240 25.12 -22.13 27.64
CA THR A 240 25.79 -20.85 27.85
C THR A 240 27.30 -20.96 27.66
N LEU A 241 27.91 -19.84 27.22
CA LEU A 241 29.33 -19.42 27.27
C LEU A 241 30.19 -19.75 26.02
N PRO A 242 31.30 -19.01 25.76
CA PRO A 242 31.55 -17.57 25.93
C PRO A 242 32.07 -16.90 24.64
N ARG A 243 32.14 -15.57 24.70
CA ARG A 243 32.66 -14.68 23.67
C ARG A 243 34.19 -14.79 23.59
N GLU A 244 34.73 -15.62 22.70
CA GLU A 244 36.17 -15.61 22.38
C GLU A 244 36.43 -15.58 20.87
N ALA A 245 37.29 -14.63 20.50
CA ALA A 245 37.76 -14.34 19.15
C ALA A 245 38.73 -15.40 18.65
N ARG A 246 38.59 -15.84 17.39
CA ARG A 246 39.66 -16.35 16.50
C ARG A 246 39.16 -16.28 15.02
N PRO A 247 40.00 -16.58 14.02
CA PRO A 247 41.08 -15.77 13.50
C PRO A 247 40.82 -15.45 12.01
N SER A 248 41.57 -14.48 11.47
CA SER A 248 41.66 -14.23 10.03
C SER A 248 42.12 -15.49 9.31
N CYS A 249 41.25 -16.07 8.48
CA CYS A 249 41.67 -16.98 7.42
C CYS A 249 40.85 -16.68 6.17
N GLU A 250 41.58 -16.25 5.16
CA GLU A 250 41.14 -15.80 3.86
C GLU A 250 40.49 -16.97 3.09
N LEU A 251 39.18 -16.86 2.84
CA LEU A 251 38.56 -17.54 1.70
C LEU A 251 38.03 -16.43 0.79
N GLN A 252 38.67 -16.26 -0.36
CA GLN A 252 38.30 -15.28 -1.36
C GLN A 252 36.88 -15.56 -1.87
N PRO A 253 35.97 -14.56 -1.90
CA PRO A 253 34.65 -14.73 -2.49
C PRO A 253 34.73 -14.79 -4.01
N ASP A 254 34.06 -15.80 -4.56
CA ASP A 254 33.86 -16.05 -5.99
C ASP A 254 33.11 -14.86 -6.66
N PRO A 255 33.57 -14.29 -7.79
CA PRO A 255 33.10 -12.97 -8.24
C PRO A 255 31.75 -12.92 -8.99
N GLU A 256 31.02 -14.02 -9.20
CA GLU A 256 29.91 -14.03 -10.18
C GLU A 256 28.56 -14.62 -9.72
N ALA A 257 28.23 -14.56 -8.43
CA ALA A 257 26.86 -14.84 -7.95
C ALA A 257 26.24 -13.63 -7.23
N VAL A 258 26.19 -12.49 -7.92
CA VAL A 258 25.41 -11.33 -7.47
C VAL A 258 23.94 -11.54 -7.87
N VAL A 259 23.18 -12.16 -6.98
CA VAL A 259 21.72 -12.00 -6.98
C VAL A 259 21.46 -10.53 -6.61
N PRO A 260 20.79 -9.70 -7.45
CA PRO A 260 20.61 -8.31 -7.10
C PRO A 260 19.58 -8.20 -5.99
N SER A 261 20.05 -8.10 -4.74
CA SER A 261 19.24 -7.58 -3.65
C SER A 261 19.04 -6.09 -3.92
N CYS A 262 17.91 -5.71 -4.52
CA CYS A 262 17.54 -4.31 -4.55
C CYS A 262 16.95 -3.95 -3.17
N GLY A 263 17.87 -3.62 -2.27
CA GLY A 263 17.54 -2.89 -1.06
C GLY A 263 16.86 -1.57 -1.40
N THR A 264 16.04 -1.13 -0.46
CA THR A 264 15.42 0.17 -0.33
C THR A 264 16.38 1.33 -0.65
N SER A 265 16.46 1.74 -1.91
CA SER A 265 16.77 3.11 -2.37
C SER A 265 16.99 3.12 -3.88
N SER A 266 15.92 3.26 -4.65
CA SER A 266 16.03 3.89 -5.97
C SER A 266 14.66 4.40 -6.40
N ARG A 267 14.68 5.60 -6.94
CA ARG A 267 13.53 6.45 -7.14
C ARG A 267 12.75 6.05 -8.38
N SER A 268 11.45 5.93 -8.14
CA SER A 268 10.33 6.10 -9.06
C SER A 268 9.89 4.92 -9.93
N PRO A 269 8.62 4.48 -9.77
CA PRO A 269 8.01 3.40 -10.56
C PRO A 269 7.50 3.86 -11.94
N LEU A 270 7.87 5.06 -12.39
CA LEU A 270 6.98 5.85 -13.23
C LEU A 270 6.95 5.55 -14.74
N LEU A 271 7.82 4.66 -15.20
CA LEU A 271 7.80 4.13 -16.56
C LEU A 271 8.46 2.76 -16.52
N ARG A 272 7.67 1.70 -16.69
CA ARG A 272 8.18 0.36 -17.00
C ARG A 272 7.59 -0.05 -18.34
N ARG A 273 8.42 -0.37 -19.33
CA ARG A 273 7.94 -1.00 -20.56
C ARG A 273 7.29 -2.34 -20.18
N VAL A 274 6.07 -2.58 -20.63
CA VAL A 274 5.35 -3.85 -20.45
C VAL A 274 5.09 -4.42 -21.83
N PRO A 275 5.91 -5.36 -22.32
CA PRO A 275 5.72 -5.95 -23.62
C PRO A 275 4.37 -6.69 -23.63
N SER A 276 3.62 -6.60 -24.73
CA SER A 276 2.38 -7.38 -24.89
C SER A 276 2.67 -8.64 -25.71
N PRO A 277 2.19 -9.83 -25.30
CA PRO A 277 2.35 -11.06 -26.06
C PRO A 277 1.33 -11.28 -27.20
N ALA A 278 0.49 -10.30 -27.55
CA ALA A 278 -0.47 -10.45 -28.64
C ALA A 278 -0.63 -9.16 -29.46
N GLU A 279 -0.60 -9.30 -30.79
CA GLU A 279 -0.77 -8.26 -31.83
C GLU A 279 0.49 -7.43 -32.16
N GLY A 280 1.52 -8.04 -32.76
CA GLY A 280 2.42 -7.37 -33.73
C GLY A 280 3.20 -6.09 -33.32
N GLY A 281 3.06 -5.64 -32.08
CA GLY A 281 3.64 -4.45 -31.47
C GLY A 281 3.24 -4.43 -29.99
N GLY A 282 4.21 -4.44 -29.07
CA GLY A 282 3.91 -4.52 -27.63
C GLY A 282 3.07 -3.34 -27.13
N ARG A 283 2.39 -3.46 -25.98
CA ARG A 283 1.77 -2.31 -25.29
C ARG A 283 2.84 -1.52 -24.54
N ALA A 284 2.51 -0.31 -24.08
CA ALA A 284 3.31 0.43 -23.12
C ALA A 284 2.53 0.57 -21.81
N ALA A 285 3.18 0.37 -20.66
CA ALA A 285 2.55 0.70 -19.39
C ALA A 285 2.85 2.15 -19.01
N VAL A 286 1.78 2.90 -18.79
CA VAL A 286 1.79 4.26 -18.28
C VAL A 286 1.29 4.24 -16.84
N THR A 287 1.99 4.91 -15.95
CA THR A 287 1.64 4.98 -14.53
C THR A 287 1.32 6.41 -14.12
N ALA A 288 0.27 6.58 -13.33
CA ALA A 288 -0.17 7.89 -12.86
C ALA A 288 -0.65 7.76 -11.41
N ASP A 289 0.04 8.43 -10.49
CA ASP A 289 -0.30 8.35 -9.07
C ASP A 289 -1.18 9.52 -8.63
N ALA A 290 -2.19 9.24 -7.83
CA ALA A 290 -3.00 10.30 -7.25
C ALA A 290 -2.16 11.02 -6.16
N PRO A 291 -2.08 12.36 -6.15
CA PRO A 291 -1.38 13.09 -5.10
C PRO A 291 -1.89 12.68 -3.71
N PHE A 292 -0.99 12.13 -2.90
CA PHE A 292 -1.30 11.57 -1.58
C PHE A 292 -2.39 10.48 -1.58
N GLY A 293 -2.64 9.86 -2.73
CA GLY A 293 -3.70 8.88 -2.94
C GLY A 293 -5.11 9.46 -3.06
N ARG A 294 -5.29 10.77 -3.27
CA ARG A 294 -6.61 11.38 -3.47
C ARG A 294 -6.80 11.89 -4.89
N SER A 295 -7.95 11.56 -5.47
CA SER A 295 -8.43 12.09 -6.74
C SER A 295 -9.82 12.72 -6.59
N THR A 296 -10.31 13.31 -7.67
CA THR A 296 -11.67 13.84 -7.79
C THR A 296 -12.44 13.04 -8.84
N ALA A 297 -13.76 13.05 -8.75
CA ALA A 297 -14.63 12.45 -9.76
C ALA A 297 -14.30 12.96 -11.17
N ASP A 298 -14.13 14.27 -11.34
CA ASP A 298 -13.78 14.86 -12.64
C ASP A 298 -12.42 14.37 -13.16
N ALA A 299 -11.42 14.25 -12.29
CA ALA A 299 -10.11 13.71 -12.66
C ALA A 299 -10.21 12.22 -13.05
N LEU A 300 -11.05 11.43 -12.36
CA LEU A 300 -11.29 10.03 -12.73
C LEU A 300 -12.04 9.89 -14.07
N LEU A 301 -12.99 10.78 -14.37
CA LEU A 301 -13.66 10.84 -15.68
C LEU A 301 -12.66 11.19 -16.80
N ARG A 302 -11.79 12.18 -16.57
CA ARG A 302 -10.71 12.52 -17.51
C ARG A 302 -9.73 11.36 -17.68
N LEU A 303 -9.35 10.69 -16.60
CA LEU A 303 -8.49 9.50 -16.65
C LEU A 303 -9.13 8.40 -17.50
N ALA A 304 -10.42 8.11 -17.31
CA ALA A 304 -11.14 7.14 -18.13
C ALA A 304 -11.16 7.54 -19.62
N ALA A 305 -11.37 8.82 -19.93
CA ALA A 305 -11.34 9.31 -21.31
C ALA A 305 -9.94 9.23 -21.94
N ILE A 306 -8.89 9.55 -21.19
CA ILE A 306 -7.49 9.42 -21.65
C ILE A 306 -7.14 7.96 -21.88
N ALA A 307 -7.51 7.06 -20.96
CA ALA A 307 -7.26 5.64 -21.06
C ALA A 307 -7.93 5.03 -22.32
N ASP A 308 -9.20 5.36 -22.54
CA ASP A 308 -9.97 4.98 -23.73
C ASP A 308 -9.29 5.47 -25.03
N TRP A 309 -8.99 6.77 -25.08
CA TRP A 309 -8.28 7.38 -26.22
C TRP A 309 -6.90 6.75 -26.44
N ALA A 310 -6.18 6.36 -25.39
CA ALA A 310 -4.86 5.74 -25.49
C ALA A 310 -4.92 4.23 -25.79
N GLY A 311 -6.12 3.64 -25.93
CA GLY A 311 -6.32 2.23 -26.27
C GLY A 311 -6.19 1.27 -25.09
N ALA A 312 -6.27 1.76 -23.84
CA ALA A 312 -6.32 0.91 -22.67
C ALA A 312 -7.66 0.16 -22.58
N ARG A 313 -7.60 -1.13 -22.23
CA ARG A 313 -8.80 -1.98 -22.05
C ARG A 313 -9.35 -1.92 -20.63
N ASP A 314 -8.48 -1.66 -19.67
CA ASP A 314 -8.77 -1.66 -18.24
C ASP A 314 -7.92 -0.61 -17.51
N ILE A 315 -8.35 -0.30 -16.28
CA ILE A 315 -7.67 0.58 -15.34
C ILE A 315 -7.20 -0.28 -14.16
N ARG A 316 -5.89 -0.29 -13.90
CA ARG A 316 -5.32 -1.14 -12.86
C ARG A 316 -4.85 -0.31 -11.69
N LEU A 317 -5.48 -0.49 -10.54
CA LEU A 317 -5.11 0.21 -9.32
C LEU A 317 -3.74 -0.28 -8.83
N SER A 318 -2.96 0.65 -8.29
CA SER A 318 -1.62 0.38 -7.82
C SER A 318 -1.48 0.60 -6.31
N PRO A 319 -0.67 -0.23 -5.61
CA PRO A 319 -0.24 0.02 -4.23
C PRO A 319 0.46 1.39 -4.03
N SER A 320 0.97 2.00 -5.10
CA SER A 320 1.46 3.39 -5.10
C SER A 320 0.36 4.45 -4.93
N ARG A 321 -0.90 4.02 -4.75
CA ARG A 321 -2.10 4.88 -4.66
C ARG A 321 -2.40 5.60 -5.98
N GLY A 322 -2.23 4.87 -7.06
CA GLY A 322 -2.39 5.35 -8.43
C GLY A 322 -3.01 4.32 -9.36
N VAL A 323 -2.77 4.52 -10.65
CA VAL A 323 -3.18 3.59 -11.69
C VAL A 323 -2.01 3.21 -12.60
N VAL A 324 -2.15 2.05 -13.24
CA VAL A 324 -1.35 1.60 -14.37
C VAL A 324 -2.29 1.33 -15.54
N LEU A 325 -1.92 1.83 -16.72
CA LEU A 325 -2.65 1.71 -17.97
C LEU A 325 -1.76 1.01 -19.00
N ALA A 326 -2.25 -0.05 -19.63
CA ALA A 326 -1.58 -0.66 -20.77
C ALA A 326 -2.12 -0.05 -22.07
N VAL A 327 -1.37 0.89 -22.65
CA VAL A 327 -1.78 1.73 -23.78
C VAL A 327 -1.02 1.39 -25.06
N ASP A 328 -1.46 1.96 -26.19
CA ASP A 328 -0.70 2.03 -27.43
C ASP A 328 0.63 2.77 -27.18
N PRO A 329 1.81 2.17 -27.49
CA PRO A 329 3.10 2.84 -27.34
C PRO A 329 3.19 4.19 -28.05
N ALA A 330 2.55 4.34 -29.21
CA ALA A 330 2.58 5.59 -29.97
C ALA A 330 1.86 6.73 -29.22
N ARG A 331 0.93 6.39 -28.32
CA ARG A 331 0.14 7.35 -27.53
C ARG A 331 0.65 7.51 -26.10
N ALA A 332 1.63 6.72 -25.68
CA ALA A 332 2.06 6.67 -24.28
C ALA A 332 2.60 8.00 -23.74
N ALA A 333 3.44 8.70 -24.51
CA ALA A 333 4.01 9.99 -24.09
C ALA A 333 2.94 11.08 -23.95
N GLU A 334 2.00 11.15 -24.90
CA GLU A 334 0.90 12.11 -24.84
C GLU A 334 -0.10 11.75 -23.72
N ALA A 335 -0.38 10.46 -23.50
CA ALA A 335 -1.20 10.03 -22.37
C ALA A 335 -0.59 10.48 -21.03
N LEU A 336 0.73 10.32 -20.83
CA LEU A 336 1.44 10.83 -19.65
C LEU A 336 1.30 12.35 -19.50
N ALA A 337 1.46 13.10 -20.60
CA ALA A 337 1.33 14.55 -20.58
C ALA A 337 -0.09 15.01 -20.21
N ARG A 338 -1.12 14.34 -20.75
CA ARG A 338 -2.53 14.63 -20.42
C ARG A 338 -2.86 14.26 -18.96
N LEU A 339 -2.33 13.14 -18.46
CA LEU A 339 -2.53 12.70 -17.07
C LEU A 339 -1.84 13.62 -16.05
N ALA A 340 -0.74 14.28 -16.45
CA ALA A 340 0.03 15.18 -15.57
C ALA A 340 -0.78 16.36 -15.02
N ALA A 341 -1.93 16.69 -15.64
CA ALA A 341 -2.83 17.74 -15.16
C ALA A 341 -3.43 17.43 -13.77
N ASP A 342 -3.70 16.16 -13.48
CA ASP A 342 -4.39 15.73 -12.26
C ASP A 342 -3.59 14.72 -11.43
N PHE A 343 -2.63 14.04 -12.06
CA PHE A 343 -1.89 12.94 -11.47
C PHE A 343 -0.38 13.18 -11.52
N ILE A 344 0.35 12.50 -10.64
CA ILE A 344 1.80 12.51 -10.62
C ILE A 344 2.32 11.51 -11.66
N THR A 345 2.90 12.03 -12.73
CA THR A 345 3.53 11.25 -13.80
C THR A 345 5.05 11.42 -13.89
N ASP A 346 5.63 12.38 -13.15
CA ASP A 346 7.08 12.62 -13.09
C ASP A 346 7.77 11.89 -11.92
N ALA A 347 8.85 11.17 -12.26
CA ALA A 347 9.71 10.40 -11.37
C ALA A 347 10.36 11.28 -10.30
N HIS A 348 10.51 12.56 -10.55
CA HIS A 348 11.18 13.48 -9.65
C HIS A 348 10.19 14.41 -8.93
N ASP A 349 8.89 14.14 -9.02
CA ASP A 349 7.87 14.88 -8.29
C ASP A 349 8.09 14.72 -6.77
N PRO A 350 8.30 15.82 -6.03
CA PRO A 350 8.66 15.74 -4.61
C PRO A 350 7.52 15.20 -3.75
N ARG A 351 6.26 15.24 -4.22
CA ARG A 351 5.11 14.70 -3.49
C ARG A 351 5.22 13.20 -3.30
N ARG A 352 6.02 12.50 -4.11
CA ARG A 352 6.33 11.07 -3.96
C ARG A 352 7.14 10.75 -2.71
N ALA A 353 7.91 11.70 -2.21
CA ALA A 353 8.68 11.55 -0.99
C ALA A 353 7.86 11.83 0.28
N VAL A 354 6.62 12.32 0.14
CA VAL A 354 5.79 12.74 1.27
C VAL A 354 4.53 11.88 1.36
N ALA A 355 4.42 11.09 2.44
CA ALA A 355 3.16 10.44 2.79
C ALA A 355 2.22 11.45 3.47
N ALA A 356 0.92 11.37 3.18
CA ALA A 356 -0.07 12.13 3.92
C ALA A 356 -1.36 11.32 4.10
N CYS A 357 -1.96 11.41 5.28
CA CYS A 357 -3.31 10.89 5.51
C CYS A 357 -4.35 11.97 5.14
N PRO A 358 -5.66 11.66 5.06
CA PRO A 358 -6.69 12.65 4.72
C PRO A 358 -6.74 13.91 5.61
N GLY A 359 -6.38 13.79 6.89
CA GLY A 359 -6.43 14.91 7.85
C GLY A 359 -7.81 15.52 8.03
N ALA A 360 -7.87 16.68 8.68
CA ALA A 360 -9.09 17.47 8.78
C ALA A 360 -9.37 18.20 7.44
N PRO A 361 -10.64 18.45 7.06
CA PRO A 361 -11.86 18.00 7.73
C PRO A 361 -12.24 16.55 7.38
N ALA A 362 -11.56 15.92 6.42
CA ALA A 362 -11.92 14.59 5.90
C ALA A 362 -11.87 13.44 6.93
N CYS A 363 -11.17 13.63 8.04
CA CYS A 363 -10.98 12.68 9.12
C CYS A 363 -11.26 13.33 10.46
N ALA A 364 -12.26 12.84 11.19
CA ALA A 364 -12.61 13.32 12.53
C ALA A 364 -11.50 13.11 13.58
N SER A 365 -10.53 12.23 13.32
CA SER A 365 -9.34 12.08 14.18
C SER A 365 -8.23 13.07 13.84
N GLY A 366 -8.26 13.66 12.64
CA GLY A 366 -7.26 14.62 12.20
C GLY A 366 -7.53 16.01 12.77
N SER A 367 -6.48 16.79 13.00
CA SER A 367 -6.60 18.17 13.49
C SER A 367 -6.03 19.23 12.55
N THR A 368 -5.45 18.82 11.42
CA THR A 368 -4.75 19.68 10.45
C THR A 368 -5.11 19.31 9.01
N PRO A 369 -5.04 20.26 8.05
CA PRO A 369 -5.34 20.05 6.63
C PRO A 369 -4.16 19.39 5.90
N THR A 370 -3.88 18.15 6.27
CA THR A 370 -2.67 17.40 5.92
C THR A 370 -2.35 17.33 4.43
N HIS A 371 -3.33 17.16 3.51
CA HIS A 371 -3.03 17.07 2.07
C HIS A 371 -2.52 18.41 1.52
N ALA A 372 -3.12 19.52 1.94
CA ALA A 372 -2.67 20.86 1.54
C ALA A 372 -1.28 21.15 2.11
N ASP A 373 -1.09 20.86 3.39
CA ASP A 373 0.20 21.07 4.06
C ASP A 373 1.30 20.13 3.53
N ALA A 374 0.96 18.90 3.15
CA ALA A 374 1.87 17.96 2.51
C ALA A 374 2.32 18.41 1.12
N ALA A 375 1.44 19.02 0.32
CA ALA A 375 1.83 19.60 -0.97
C ALA A 375 2.85 20.72 -0.77
N ARG A 376 2.61 21.61 0.20
CA ARG A 376 3.52 22.71 0.54
C ARG A 376 4.84 22.20 1.10
N LEU A 377 4.80 21.17 1.95
CA LEU A 377 5.99 20.52 2.48
C LEU A 377 6.78 19.84 1.37
N ALA A 378 6.13 19.13 0.44
CA ALA A 378 6.81 18.46 -0.66
C ALA A 378 7.68 19.43 -1.46
N GLU A 379 7.15 20.61 -1.81
CA GLU A 379 7.94 21.62 -2.53
C GLU A 379 9.13 22.12 -1.71
N ALA A 380 8.94 22.42 -0.42
CA ALA A 380 10.06 22.81 0.46
C ALA A 380 11.08 21.66 0.63
N PHE A 381 10.61 20.42 0.61
CA PHE A 381 11.40 19.22 0.87
C PHE A 381 12.12 18.69 -0.39
N ARG A 382 11.91 19.32 -1.56
CA ARG A 382 12.49 18.89 -2.85
C ARG A 382 14.00 18.60 -2.80
N PRO A 383 14.87 19.41 -2.16
CA PRO A 383 16.31 19.09 -2.07
C PRO A 383 16.60 17.81 -1.28
N PHE A 384 15.79 17.52 -0.25
CA PHE A 384 15.91 16.32 0.58
C PHE A 384 15.35 15.09 -0.11
N ALA A 385 14.21 15.23 -0.79
CA ALA A 385 13.66 14.20 -1.68
C ALA A 385 14.66 13.84 -2.79
N ALA A 386 15.35 14.85 -3.35
CA ALA A 386 16.44 14.68 -4.31
C ALA A 386 17.69 14.01 -3.73
N ARG A 387 17.74 13.78 -2.41
CA ARG A 387 18.75 12.96 -1.70
C ARG A 387 18.21 11.64 -1.15
N GLY A 388 16.92 11.37 -1.33
CA GLY A 388 16.28 10.10 -1.02
C GLY A 388 15.63 10.07 0.35
N LEU A 389 15.62 11.21 1.04
CA LEU A 389 14.90 11.35 2.31
C LEU A 389 13.40 11.38 2.05
N THR A 390 12.66 11.01 3.07
CA THR A 390 11.21 10.82 3.04
C THR A 390 10.55 11.53 4.21
N ALA A 391 9.34 12.03 3.99
CA ALA A 391 8.57 12.73 4.99
C ALA A 391 7.16 12.17 5.14
N HIS A 392 6.52 12.48 6.27
CA HIS A 392 5.13 12.16 6.54
C HIS A 392 4.41 13.33 7.20
N VAL A 393 3.28 13.74 6.64
CA VAL A 393 2.34 14.65 7.28
C VAL A 393 1.12 13.88 7.77
N SER A 394 1.11 13.56 9.06
CA SER A 394 0.02 12.85 9.72
C SER A 394 -0.91 13.84 10.43
N GLY A 395 -2.23 13.63 10.35
CA GLY A 395 -3.21 14.51 11.01
C GLY A 395 -3.39 14.21 12.51
N CYS A 396 -2.88 13.07 12.98
CA CYS A 396 -2.86 12.62 14.37
C CYS A 396 -1.83 11.50 14.58
N ALA A 397 -1.68 10.99 15.81
CA ALA A 397 -0.72 9.93 16.14
C ALA A 397 -1.01 8.55 15.52
N LYS A 398 -2.17 8.34 14.87
CA LYS A 398 -2.53 7.04 14.26
C LYS A 398 -1.61 6.64 13.10
N GLY A 399 -1.05 7.61 12.39
CA GLY A 399 -0.16 7.38 11.25
C GLY A 399 -0.78 6.59 10.11
N CYS A 400 -2.06 6.81 9.76
CA CYS A 400 -2.79 5.94 8.84
C CYS A 400 -2.15 5.80 7.45
N ALA A 401 -1.47 6.84 6.96
CA ALA A 401 -0.82 6.80 5.66
C ALA A 401 0.57 6.15 5.70
N GLU A 402 1.27 6.29 6.82
CA GLU A 402 2.58 5.68 7.06
C GLU A 402 2.80 5.51 8.58
N PRO A 403 2.60 4.31 9.13
CA PRO A 403 2.81 4.06 10.55
C PRO A 403 4.28 3.88 10.92
N ARG A 404 5.17 3.64 9.94
CA ARG A 404 6.61 3.41 10.17
C ARG A 404 7.36 4.73 10.34
N ARG A 405 8.63 4.62 10.73
CA ARG A 405 9.57 5.75 10.82
C ARG A 405 9.81 6.38 9.44
N ARG A 406 10.03 7.69 9.43
CA ARG A 406 10.42 8.50 8.27
C ARG A 406 11.44 9.53 8.71
N ASP A 407 12.25 10.01 7.77
CA ASP A 407 13.33 10.96 8.06
C ASP A 407 12.77 12.27 8.66
N LEU A 408 11.56 12.68 8.25
CA LEU A 408 10.78 13.73 8.90
C LEU A 408 9.30 13.38 9.02
N THR A 409 8.78 13.32 10.24
CA THR A 409 7.34 13.20 10.50
C THR A 409 6.79 14.45 11.16
N LEU A 410 5.71 15.01 10.60
CA LEU A 410 4.89 16.06 11.17
C LEU A 410 3.57 15.45 11.66
N VAL A 411 3.25 15.58 12.94
CA VAL A 411 2.05 15.00 13.57
C VAL A 411 1.09 16.08 14.03
N GLY A 412 -0.10 16.12 13.45
CA GLY A 412 -1.14 17.08 13.77
C GLY A 412 -1.68 16.92 15.20
N HIS A 413 -1.75 18.03 15.93
CA HIS A 413 -2.50 18.15 17.18
C HIS A 413 -2.95 19.60 17.37
N ALA A 414 -4.24 19.81 17.67
CA ALA A 414 -4.82 21.13 17.94
C ALA A 414 -4.43 22.20 16.90
N GLY A 415 -4.45 21.85 15.60
CA GLY A 415 -4.13 22.76 14.49
C GLY A 415 -2.63 23.05 14.30
N ARG A 416 -1.75 22.42 15.09
CA ARG A 416 -0.28 22.54 15.00
C ARG A 416 0.35 21.19 14.64
N TYR A 417 1.64 21.20 14.34
CA TYR A 417 2.42 20.01 14.02
C TYR A 417 3.51 19.76 15.06
N GLY A 418 3.48 18.58 15.64
CA GLY A 418 4.59 18.02 16.41
C GLY A 418 5.63 17.50 15.43
N VAL A 419 6.87 17.95 15.57
CA VAL A 419 7.98 17.54 14.70
C VAL A 419 8.67 16.32 15.29
N VAL A 420 8.83 15.28 14.48
CA VAL A 420 9.48 14.02 14.84
C VAL A 420 10.52 13.68 13.75
N PRO A 421 11.77 14.13 13.89
CA PRO A 421 12.87 13.69 13.03
C PRO A 421 13.15 12.20 13.25
N ASP A 422 13.47 11.48 12.18
CA ASP A 422 13.74 10.03 12.17
C ASP A 422 12.77 9.18 13.04
N GLY A 423 11.47 9.47 12.89
CA GLY A 423 10.48 8.89 13.77
C GLY A 423 9.11 8.67 13.17
N ALA A 424 8.31 7.92 13.91
CA ALA A 424 6.97 7.54 13.54
C ALA A 424 5.94 8.51 14.16
N PRO A 425 4.69 8.55 13.65
CA PRO A 425 3.67 9.45 14.19
C PRO A 425 3.29 9.24 15.65
N GLY A 426 3.60 8.07 16.21
CA GLY A 426 3.38 7.73 17.62
C GLY A 426 4.53 8.09 18.54
N ASP A 427 5.65 8.61 18.02
CA ASP A 427 6.80 9.01 18.82
C ASP A 427 6.65 10.43 19.38
N ALA A 428 7.37 10.74 20.46
CA ALA A 428 7.27 12.04 21.12
C ALA A 428 7.91 13.15 20.27
N PRO A 429 7.23 14.30 20.06
CA PRO A 429 7.76 15.37 19.22
C PRO A 429 8.83 16.20 19.95
N VAL A 430 9.87 16.56 19.20
CA VAL A 430 10.96 17.42 19.68
C VAL A 430 10.52 18.88 19.82
N GLU A 431 9.46 19.29 19.11
CA GLU A 431 8.81 20.60 19.23
C GLU A 431 7.44 20.65 18.54
N TRP A 432 6.70 21.74 18.78
CA TRP A 432 5.40 22.00 18.18
C TRP A 432 5.44 23.30 17.37
N LEU A 433 5.13 23.22 16.07
CA LEU A 433 5.21 24.34 15.13
C LEU A 433 3.86 24.57 14.45
N THR A 434 3.65 25.79 13.95
CA THR A 434 2.70 26.00 12.85
C THR A 434 3.28 25.40 11.58
N ILE A 435 2.45 25.15 10.57
CA ILE A 435 2.96 24.69 9.27
C ILE A 435 3.94 25.71 8.68
N GLU A 436 3.68 27.01 8.79
CA GLU A 436 4.58 28.06 8.29
C GLU A 436 5.97 27.97 8.91
N ALA A 437 6.06 27.81 10.23
CA ALA A 437 7.34 27.71 10.93
C ALA A 437 8.08 26.42 10.57
N ALA A 438 7.36 25.30 10.35
CA ALA A 438 7.97 24.07 9.89
C ALA A 438 8.53 24.21 8.46
N LEU A 439 7.77 24.82 7.54
CA LEU A 439 8.20 25.04 6.16
C LEU A 439 9.40 25.98 6.07
N GLU A 440 9.42 27.05 6.88
CA GLU A 440 10.53 28.00 6.90
C GLU A 440 11.85 27.31 7.29
N ARG A 441 11.81 26.44 8.30
CA ARG A 441 13.00 25.68 8.70
C ARG A 441 13.45 24.68 7.64
N VAL A 442 12.50 24.00 6.99
CA VAL A 442 12.81 23.06 5.91
C VAL A 442 13.49 23.79 4.74
N ARG A 443 13.00 24.99 4.37
CA ARG A 443 13.58 25.79 3.27
C ARG A 443 14.95 26.36 3.62
N GLY A 444 15.12 26.85 4.85
CA GLY A 444 16.37 27.47 5.31
C GLY A 444 17.52 26.50 5.56
N ALA A 445 17.27 25.19 5.47
CA ALA A 445 18.25 24.17 5.80
C ALA A 445 19.06 23.68 4.59
N GLN A 446 20.37 23.65 4.77
CA GLN A 446 21.34 23.05 3.84
C GLN A 446 22.05 21.85 4.50
N THR A 447 21.37 21.12 5.41
CA THR A 447 21.97 20.00 6.15
C THR A 447 21.65 18.66 5.53
N ALA A 448 22.57 17.70 5.70
CA ALA A 448 22.30 16.32 5.37
C ALA A 448 21.36 15.63 6.36
N ASN A 449 21.39 16.06 7.62
CA ASN A 449 20.72 15.45 8.75
C ASN A 449 19.50 16.28 9.18
N LEU A 450 18.31 15.72 9.07
CA LEU A 450 17.06 16.40 9.43
C LEU A 450 16.89 16.59 10.94
N GLU A 451 17.59 15.82 11.78
CA GLU A 451 17.61 16.07 13.22
C GLU A 451 18.22 17.44 13.55
N ASP A 452 19.28 17.83 12.83
CA ASP A 452 19.97 19.11 13.05
C ASP A 452 19.08 20.32 12.71
N LEU A 453 18.06 20.11 11.88
CA LEU A 453 17.07 21.11 11.49
C LEU A 453 16.16 21.53 12.66
N PHE A 454 15.96 20.63 13.62
CA PHE A 454 15.02 20.78 14.72
C PHE A 454 15.67 20.62 16.10
N ARG A 455 17.02 20.61 16.18
CA ARG A 455 17.71 20.86 17.46
C ARG A 455 17.36 22.27 17.91
N THR A 456 16.78 22.38 19.10
CA THR A 456 16.58 23.67 19.75
C THR A 456 17.92 24.39 19.81
N ARG A 457 18.04 25.55 19.14
CA ARG A 457 19.16 26.46 19.44
C ARG A 457 19.12 26.75 20.96
N PRO A 458 20.26 26.67 21.65
CA PRO A 458 20.32 26.83 23.10
C PRO A 458 19.75 28.18 23.57
#